data_AF-A0A800DJ61-F1
#
_entry.id   AF-A0A800DJ61-F1
#
_cell.length_a   1.000
_cell.length_b   1.000
_cell.length_c   1.000
_cell.angle_alpha   90.00
_cell.angle_beta   90.00
_cell.angle_gamma   90.00
#
_symmetry.space_group_name_H-M   'P 1'
#
loop_
_entity.id
_entity.type
_entity.pdbx_description
1 polymer ?
#
loop_
_entity_poly.entity_id
_entity_poly.type
_entity_poly.pdbx_seq_one_letter_code
_entity_poly.pdbx_strand_id
1 'polypeptide(L)'
;MTSATLEQQFQRYGPAYRWLVASAGMLGAMTMVLSATMVNVAVPSIMGAYGVGQDMAQWAATAFVATMVASQLLNSWMVSAFGQRLAYTLTLIIFSIGSAVCAVSISIEMLIVGRIMQGFSAGIIQPLVMATIILVFPPERRGFAMGLYGMGVTLSPSLGPLVGGFTIDASSWRHIFLVPMPLVAISFAMGVV
;
A
#
# COMPACT_ATOMS: atom_id res chain seq x y z
N MET A 1 18.20 -5.97 8.65
CA MET A 1 18.55 -7.38 8.34
C MET A 1 20.05 -7.49 8.39
N THR A 2 20.58 -8.29 9.30
CA THR A 2 22.02 -8.62 9.33
C THR A 2 22.36 -9.53 8.14
N SER A 3 23.58 -9.41 7.60
CA SER A 3 24.08 -10.23 6.49
C SER A 3 23.86 -11.74 6.71
N ALA A 4 24.09 -12.20 7.94
CA ALA A 4 23.88 -13.59 8.35
C ALA A 4 22.43 -14.10 8.17
N THR A 5 21.42 -13.23 8.34
CA THR A 5 20.01 -13.60 8.22
C THR A 5 19.56 -13.72 6.76
N LEU A 6 20.14 -12.89 5.88
CA LEU A 6 19.92 -12.99 4.45
C LEU A 6 20.55 -14.28 3.91
N GLU A 7 21.79 -14.60 4.29
CA GLU A 7 22.47 -15.84 3.89
C GLU A 7 21.69 -17.09 4.34
N GLN A 8 21.16 -17.12 5.56
CA GLN A 8 20.31 -18.22 6.03
C GLN A 8 19.00 -18.37 5.23
N GLN A 9 18.35 -17.26 4.87
CA GLN A 9 17.14 -17.27 4.04
C GLN A 9 17.43 -17.69 2.60
N PHE A 10 18.55 -17.24 2.02
CA PHE A 10 19.04 -17.71 0.72
C PHE A 10 19.42 -19.19 0.73
N GLN A 11 19.95 -19.72 1.84
CA GLN A 11 20.20 -21.14 1.99
C GLN A 11 18.91 -21.95 2.11
N ARG A 12 17.85 -21.39 2.71
CA ARG A 12 16.55 -22.07 2.89
C ARG A 12 15.66 -22.07 1.64
N TYR A 13 15.62 -20.95 0.90
CA TYR A 13 14.71 -20.76 -0.24
C TYR A 13 15.42 -20.63 -1.60
N GLY A 14 16.76 -20.64 -1.61
CA GLY A 14 17.56 -20.53 -2.83
C GLY A 14 17.46 -19.16 -3.52
N PRO A 15 17.88 -19.06 -4.80
CA PRO A 15 17.82 -17.83 -5.59
C PRO A 15 16.39 -17.27 -5.79
N ALA A 16 15.37 -18.12 -5.63
CA ALA A 16 13.95 -17.76 -5.77
C ALA A 16 13.44 -16.83 -4.65
N TYR A 17 14.11 -16.82 -3.49
CA TYR A 17 13.80 -15.93 -2.37
C TYR A 17 13.79 -14.46 -2.79
N ARG A 18 14.69 -14.07 -3.72
CA ARG A 18 14.80 -12.71 -4.24
C ARG A 18 13.50 -12.22 -4.85
N TRP A 19 12.92 -13.09 -5.67
CA TRP A 19 11.69 -12.81 -6.39
C TRP A 19 10.48 -12.87 -5.47
N LEU A 20 10.48 -13.74 -4.47
CA LEU A 20 9.42 -13.80 -3.46
C LEU A 20 9.34 -12.48 -2.68
N VAL A 21 10.45 -12.04 -2.08
CA VAL A 21 10.47 -10.81 -1.26
C VAL A 21 10.15 -9.57 -2.10
N ALA A 22 10.72 -9.48 -3.31
CA ALA A 22 10.45 -8.34 -4.20
C ALA A 22 9.01 -8.32 -4.70
N SER A 23 8.46 -9.46 -5.13
CA SER A 23 7.06 -9.53 -5.57
C SER A 23 6.07 -9.28 -4.44
N ALA A 24 6.35 -9.76 -3.21
CA ALA A 24 5.56 -9.43 -2.03
C ALA A 24 5.48 -7.92 -1.82
N GLY A 25 6.65 -7.28 -1.80
CA GLY A 25 6.79 -5.84 -1.63
C GLY A 25 6.11 -5.03 -2.73
N MET A 26 6.36 -5.40 -3.99
CA MET A 26 5.73 -4.78 -5.17
C MET A 26 4.21 -4.89 -5.10
N LEU A 27 3.67 -6.07 -4.81
CA LEU A 27 2.23 -6.30 -4.69
C LEU A 27 1.62 -5.40 -3.61
N GLY A 28 2.26 -5.32 -2.44
CA GLY A 28 1.82 -4.46 -1.34
C GLY A 28 1.80 -2.98 -1.73
N ALA A 29 2.91 -2.47 -2.27
CA ALA A 29 3.02 -1.08 -2.70
C ALA A 29 2.01 -0.72 -3.80
N MET A 30 1.89 -1.57 -4.83
CA MET A 30 0.93 -1.37 -5.94
C MET A 30 -0.51 -1.35 -5.45
N THR A 31 -0.86 -2.27 -4.55
CA THR A 31 -2.20 -2.34 -3.96
C THR A 31 -2.56 -1.06 -3.21
N MET A 32 -1.61 -0.51 -2.44
CA MET A 32 -1.82 0.74 -1.73
C MET A 32 -1.94 1.95 -2.68
N VAL A 33 -1.15 1.99 -3.76
CA VAL A 33 -1.26 3.03 -4.80
C VAL A 33 -2.59 2.93 -5.54
N LEU A 34 -3.07 1.72 -5.85
CA LEU A 34 -4.38 1.48 -6.43
C LEU A 34 -5.50 1.98 -5.51
N SER A 35 -5.41 1.73 -4.21
CA SER A 35 -6.36 2.26 -3.22
C SER A 35 -6.34 3.79 -3.12
N ALA A 36 -5.20 4.43 -3.38
CA ALA A 36 -5.08 5.88 -3.39
C ALA A 36 -5.99 6.52 -4.46
N THR A 37 -6.14 5.86 -5.61
CA THR A 37 -6.84 6.42 -6.78
C THR A 37 -8.31 6.01 -6.88
N MET A 38 -8.69 4.84 -6.37
CA MET A 38 -10.09 4.37 -6.36
C MET A 38 -11.05 5.35 -5.67
N VAL A 39 -10.60 6.05 -4.61
CA VAL A 39 -11.45 6.96 -3.83
C VAL A 39 -11.98 8.13 -4.67
N ASN A 40 -11.26 8.55 -5.72
CA ASN A 40 -11.66 9.67 -6.56
C ASN A 40 -12.95 9.39 -7.32
N VAL A 41 -13.22 8.12 -7.65
CA VAL A 41 -14.48 7.70 -8.30
C VAL A 41 -15.65 7.69 -7.32
N ALA A 42 -15.37 7.49 -6.03
CA ALA A 42 -16.37 7.43 -4.97
C ALA A 42 -16.77 8.79 -4.40
N VAL A 43 -16.10 9.88 -4.79
CA VAL A 43 -16.37 11.23 -4.28
C VAL A 43 -17.86 11.60 -4.31
N PRO A 44 -18.58 11.45 -5.44
CA PRO A 44 -20.00 11.82 -5.48
C PRO A 44 -20.84 10.99 -4.50
N SER A 45 -20.50 9.69 -4.34
CA SER A 45 -21.16 8.81 -3.38
C SER A 45 -20.86 9.19 -1.93
N ILE A 46 -19.64 9.63 -1.62
CA ILE A 46 -19.24 10.13 -0.29
C ILE A 46 -20.02 11.41 0.05
N MET A 47 -20.12 12.35 -0.89
CA MET A 47 -20.91 13.57 -0.73
C MET A 47 -22.37 13.25 -0.38
N GLY A 48 -23.00 12.37 -1.17
CA GLY A 48 -24.39 11.97 -0.92
C GLY A 48 -24.57 11.18 0.39
N ALA A 49 -23.62 10.33 0.75
CA ALA A 49 -23.71 9.48 1.95
C ALA A 49 -23.56 10.27 3.26
N TYR A 50 -22.77 11.34 3.27
CA TYR A 50 -22.52 12.15 4.47
C TYR A 50 -23.16 13.54 4.44
N GLY A 51 -23.79 13.93 3.32
CA GLY A 51 -24.39 15.25 3.17
C GLY A 51 -23.37 16.39 3.17
N VAL A 52 -22.17 16.14 2.66
CA VAL A 52 -21.04 17.09 2.67
C VAL A 52 -20.75 17.66 1.28
N GLY A 53 -20.11 18.84 1.25
CA GLY A 53 -19.60 19.44 0.03
C GLY A 53 -18.46 18.64 -0.62
N GLN A 54 -18.19 18.94 -1.88
CA GLN A 54 -17.12 18.30 -2.65
C GLN A 54 -15.73 18.55 -2.03
N ASP A 55 -15.52 19.74 -1.47
CA ASP A 55 -14.30 20.12 -0.75
C ASP A 55 -14.01 19.16 0.41
N MET A 56 -15.02 18.86 1.22
CA MET A 56 -14.90 17.93 2.35
C MET A 56 -14.75 16.48 1.91
N ALA A 57 -15.46 16.06 0.86
CA ALA A 57 -15.30 14.72 0.29
C ALA A 57 -13.88 14.52 -0.29
N GLN A 58 -13.32 15.53 -0.95
CA GLN A 58 -11.98 15.48 -1.55
C GLN A 58 -10.88 15.44 -0.49
N TRP A 59 -11.16 15.95 0.71
CA TRP A 59 -10.27 15.85 1.84
C TRP A 59 -9.87 14.40 2.11
N ALA A 60 -10.75 13.41 1.89
CA ALA A 60 -10.43 11.99 2.02
C ALA A 60 -9.28 11.53 1.08
N ALA A 61 -9.23 12.05 -0.14
CA ALA A 61 -8.15 11.77 -1.08
C ALA A 61 -6.87 12.52 -0.68
N THR A 62 -6.99 13.79 -0.34
CA THR A 62 -5.87 14.65 0.07
C THR A 62 -5.20 14.15 1.34
N ALA A 63 -5.96 13.71 2.34
CA ALA A 63 -5.47 13.11 3.58
C ALA A 63 -4.48 11.98 3.34
N PHE A 64 -4.86 11.07 2.44
CA PHE A 64 -4.05 9.92 2.09
C PHE A 64 -2.73 10.38 1.48
N VAL A 65 -2.78 11.25 0.47
CA VAL A 65 -1.57 11.68 -0.26
C VAL A 65 -0.66 12.50 0.64
N ALA A 66 -1.21 13.42 1.45
CA ALA A 66 -0.44 14.24 2.38
C ALA A 66 0.30 13.38 3.41
N THR A 67 -0.38 12.40 4.01
CA THR A 67 0.22 11.51 5.01
C THR A 67 1.17 10.50 4.38
N MET A 68 0.90 10.06 3.14
CA MET A 68 1.84 9.25 2.35
C MET A 68 3.15 10.01 2.13
N VAL A 69 3.11 11.24 1.66
CA VAL A 69 4.32 12.05 1.44
C VAL A 69 5.05 12.31 2.76
N ALA A 70 4.34 12.67 3.82
CA ALA A 70 4.95 12.94 5.12
C ALA A 70 5.65 11.70 5.72
N SER A 71 5.04 10.52 5.57
CA SER A 71 5.55 9.27 6.15
C SER A 71 6.67 8.62 5.35
N GLN A 72 6.90 9.01 4.08
CA GLN A 72 8.07 8.55 3.31
C GLN A 72 9.40 8.83 4.03
N LEU A 73 9.49 9.98 4.71
CA LEU A 73 10.69 10.37 5.47
C LEU A 73 10.92 9.51 6.71
N LEU A 74 9.86 8.91 7.26
CA LEU A 74 9.93 8.06 8.46
C LEU A 74 10.40 6.64 8.17
N ASN A 75 10.52 6.27 6.90
CA ASN A 75 10.92 4.92 6.51
C ASN A 75 12.29 4.52 7.06
N SER A 76 13.30 5.40 6.97
CA SER A 76 14.65 5.09 7.44
C SER A 76 14.65 4.81 8.95
N TRP A 77 13.97 5.65 9.73
CA TRP A 77 13.81 5.46 11.16
C TRP A 77 13.06 4.15 11.48
N MET A 78 11.95 3.86 10.78
CA MET A 78 11.14 2.67 11.04
C MET A 78 11.92 1.38 10.74
N VAL A 79 12.68 1.36 9.63
CA VAL A 79 13.55 0.23 9.29
C VAL A 79 14.70 0.08 10.28
N SER A 80 15.27 1.18 10.77
CA SER A 80 16.31 1.14 11.81
C SER A 80 15.79 0.67 13.16
N ALA A 81 14.59 1.08 13.56
CA ALA A 81 14.01 0.77 14.87
C ALA A 81 13.42 -0.66 14.95
N PHE A 82 12.68 -1.08 13.92
CA PHE A 82 11.93 -2.34 13.94
C PHE A 82 12.55 -3.42 13.05
N GLY A 83 13.46 -3.05 12.16
CA GLY A 83 13.95 -3.93 11.10
C GLY A 83 12.98 -4.00 9.92
N GLN A 84 13.52 -4.40 8.78
CA GLN A 84 12.84 -4.33 7.47
C GLN A 84 11.59 -5.21 7.36
N ARG A 85 11.65 -6.46 7.86
CA ARG A 85 10.50 -7.39 7.82
C ARG A 85 9.37 -6.93 8.71
N LEU A 86 9.66 -6.54 9.95
CA LEU A 86 8.64 -6.07 10.88
C LEU A 86 8.04 -4.73 10.42
N ALA A 87 8.87 -3.79 9.96
CA ALA A 87 8.39 -2.53 9.39
C ALA A 87 7.42 -2.77 8.22
N TYR A 88 7.75 -3.69 7.31
CA TYR A 88 6.87 -4.09 6.21
C TYR A 88 5.55 -4.72 6.69
N THR A 89 5.60 -5.65 7.64
CA THR A 89 4.40 -6.28 8.19
C THR A 89 3.50 -5.27 8.90
N LEU A 90 4.10 -4.33 9.64
CA LEU A 90 3.36 -3.27 10.34
C LEU A 90 2.62 -2.33 9.37
N THR A 91 3.22 -1.96 8.24
CA THR A 91 2.52 -1.10 7.26
C THR A 91 1.31 -1.80 6.66
N LEU A 92 1.40 -3.11 6.36
CA LEU A 92 0.25 -3.88 5.89
C LEU A 92 -0.87 -3.97 6.93
N ILE A 93 -0.53 -4.11 8.22
CA ILE A 93 -1.50 -4.13 9.32
C ILE A 93 -2.19 -2.77 9.45
N ILE A 94 -1.41 -1.68 9.52
CA ILE A 94 -1.96 -0.31 9.66
C ILE A 94 -2.86 0.02 8.46
N PHE A 95 -2.45 -0.35 7.25
CA PHE A 95 -3.26 -0.17 6.05
C PHE A 95 -4.57 -0.95 6.14
N SER A 96 -4.54 -2.21 6.59
CA SER A 96 -5.73 -3.05 6.75
C SER A 96 -6.71 -2.49 7.79
N ILE A 97 -6.20 -1.98 8.91
CA ILE A 97 -7.03 -1.31 9.92
C ILE A 97 -7.64 -0.03 9.32
N GLY A 98 -6.85 0.77 8.61
CA GLY A 98 -7.36 1.97 7.92
C GLY A 98 -8.43 1.64 6.88
N SER A 99 -8.29 0.54 6.14
CA SER A 99 -9.32 0.01 5.22
C SER A 99 -10.60 -0.38 5.94
N ALA A 100 -10.50 -1.07 7.08
CA ALA A 100 -11.66 -1.43 7.89
C ALA A 100 -12.37 -0.20 8.43
N VAL A 101 -11.63 0.79 8.95
CA VAL A 101 -12.18 2.07 9.44
C VAL A 101 -12.95 2.80 8.34
N CYS A 102 -12.40 2.89 7.13
CA CYS A 102 -13.10 3.51 5.99
C CYS A 102 -14.34 2.71 5.55
N ALA A 103 -14.31 1.38 5.64
CA ALA A 103 -15.44 0.55 5.23
C ALA A 103 -16.65 0.71 6.17
N VAL A 104 -16.42 0.92 7.47
CA VAL A 104 -17.47 1.06 8.49
C VAL A 104 -17.74 2.52 8.88
N SER A 105 -17.17 3.49 8.17
CA SER A 105 -17.25 4.89 8.57
C SER A 105 -18.67 5.44 8.56
N ILE A 106 -19.06 6.03 9.69
CA ILE A 106 -20.37 6.67 9.90
C ILE A 106 -20.33 8.19 9.74
N SER A 107 -19.14 8.78 9.64
CA SER A 107 -18.95 10.22 9.38
C SER A 107 -17.77 10.45 8.43
N ILE A 108 -17.70 11.66 7.86
CA ILE A 108 -16.61 12.05 6.95
C ILE A 108 -15.26 12.11 7.69
N GLU A 109 -15.26 12.55 8.95
CA GLU A 109 -14.06 12.64 9.79
C GLU A 109 -13.50 11.24 10.08
N MET A 110 -14.37 10.28 10.39
CA MET A 110 -13.96 8.89 10.60
C MET A 110 -13.34 8.30 9.32
N LEU A 111 -13.92 8.61 8.15
CA LEU A 111 -13.36 8.20 6.87
C LEU A 111 -11.99 8.85 6.62
N ILE A 112 -11.85 10.14 6.90
CA ILE A 112 -10.56 10.86 6.78
C ILE A 112 -9.50 10.22 7.70
N VAL A 113 -9.84 9.85 8.93
CA VAL A 113 -8.91 9.14 9.84
C VAL A 113 -8.46 7.81 9.22
N GLY A 114 -9.36 7.01 8.66
CA GLY A 114 -8.99 5.78 7.96
C GLY A 114 -8.07 6.04 6.76
N ARG A 115 -8.28 7.14 6.02
CA ARG A 115 -7.42 7.56 4.91
C ARG A 115 -6.04 8.03 5.36
N ILE A 116 -5.94 8.70 6.51
CA ILE A 116 -4.66 9.05 7.14
C ILE A 116 -3.86 7.78 7.46
N MET A 117 -4.50 6.75 8.04
CA MET A 117 -3.84 5.48 8.37
C MET A 117 -3.35 4.75 7.11
N GLN A 118 -4.17 4.69 6.06
CA GLN A 118 -3.80 4.08 4.79
C GLN A 118 -2.65 4.84 4.11
N GLY A 119 -2.72 6.17 4.07
CA GLY A 119 -1.70 7.02 3.46
C GLY A 119 -0.36 6.90 4.19
N PHE A 120 -0.37 6.97 5.52
CA PHE A 120 0.82 6.74 6.35
C PHE A 120 1.52 5.41 6.02
N SER A 121 0.73 4.34 5.86
CA SER A 121 1.26 3.02 5.50
C SER A 121 1.86 2.98 4.10
N ALA A 122 1.17 3.61 3.14
CA ALA A 122 1.59 3.68 1.74
C ALA A 122 2.87 4.50 1.54
N GLY A 123 3.12 5.48 2.41
CA GLY A 123 4.34 6.29 2.34
C GLY A 123 5.58 5.54 2.82
N ILE A 124 5.44 4.69 3.84
CA ILE A 124 6.56 3.89 4.35
C ILE A 124 6.90 2.73 3.40
N ILE A 125 5.89 2.04 2.85
CA ILE A 125 6.12 0.82 2.07
C ILE A 125 6.90 1.08 0.78
N GLN A 126 6.69 2.20 0.09
CA GLN A 126 7.34 2.51 -1.18
C GLN A 126 8.89 2.56 -1.10
N PRO A 127 9.50 3.41 -0.25
CA PRO A 127 10.95 3.43 -0.09
C PRO A 127 11.49 2.15 0.54
N LEU A 128 10.71 1.45 1.37
CA LEU A 128 11.08 0.14 1.92
C LEU A 128 11.26 -0.89 0.81
N VAL A 129 10.33 -0.98 -0.14
CA VAL A 129 10.39 -1.93 -1.25
C VAL A 129 11.55 -1.60 -2.19
N MET A 130 11.76 -0.31 -2.50
CA MET A 130 12.92 0.14 -3.28
C MET A 130 14.24 -0.28 -2.63
N ALA A 131 14.41 -0.04 -1.33
CA ALA A 131 15.60 -0.45 -0.59
C ALA A 131 15.77 -1.98 -0.58
N THR A 132 14.67 -2.72 -0.45
CA THR A 132 14.66 -4.18 -0.49
C THR A 132 15.17 -4.71 -1.83
N ILE A 133 14.71 -4.15 -2.94
CA ILE A 133 15.16 -4.54 -4.28
C ILE A 133 16.68 -4.34 -4.42
N ILE A 134 17.22 -3.21 -3.95
CA ILE A 134 18.66 -2.91 -4.02
C ILE A 134 19.48 -3.90 -3.19
N LEU A 135 18.99 -4.26 -1.99
CA LEU A 135 19.68 -5.17 -1.07
C LEU A 135 19.68 -6.61 -1.58
N VAL A 136 18.60 -7.03 -2.24
CA VAL A 136 18.36 -8.44 -2.57
C VAL A 136 18.86 -8.79 -3.98
N PHE A 137 18.87 -7.83 -4.92
CA PHE A 137 19.34 -8.04 -6.29
C PHE A 137 20.81 -7.61 -6.50
N PRO A 138 21.56 -8.36 -7.32
CA PRO A 138 22.91 -7.98 -7.71
C PRO A 138 22.88 -6.71 -8.60
N PRO A 139 23.95 -5.88 -8.60
CA PRO A 139 23.98 -4.57 -9.26
C PRO A 139 23.48 -4.58 -10.71
N GLU A 140 23.79 -5.64 -11.46
CA GLU A 140 23.47 -5.79 -12.89
C GLU A 140 21.98 -6.03 -13.15
N ARG A 141 21.25 -6.53 -12.14
CA ARG A 141 19.80 -6.82 -12.24
C ARG A 141 18.91 -5.81 -11.53
N ARG A 142 19.49 -4.88 -10.76
CA ARG A 142 18.72 -3.84 -10.02
C ARG A 142 17.88 -2.99 -10.97
N GLY A 143 18.42 -2.61 -12.12
CA GLY A 143 17.70 -1.82 -13.13
C GLY A 143 16.44 -2.52 -13.64
N PHE A 144 16.53 -3.81 -13.95
CA PHE A 144 15.38 -4.61 -14.38
C PHE A 144 14.31 -4.72 -13.28
N ALA A 145 14.72 -5.03 -12.05
CA ALA A 145 13.79 -5.15 -10.92
C ALA A 145 13.12 -3.81 -10.58
N MET A 146 13.86 -2.71 -10.62
CA MET A 146 13.30 -1.36 -10.46
C MET A 146 12.37 -0.97 -11.61
N GLY A 147 12.68 -1.38 -12.84
CA GLY A 147 11.80 -1.21 -14.00
C GLY A 147 10.46 -1.92 -13.82
N LEU A 148 10.47 -3.18 -13.35
CA LEU A 148 9.26 -3.91 -13.00
C LEU A 148 8.44 -3.19 -11.92
N TYR A 149 9.11 -2.69 -10.87
CA TYR A 149 8.46 -1.94 -9.80
C TYR A 149 7.81 -0.65 -10.34
N GLY A 150 8.55 0.12 -11.16
CA GLY A 150 8.06 1.35 -11.77
C GLY A 150 6.87 1.13 -12.70
N MET A 151 6.90 0.05 -13.50
CA MET A 151 5.73 -0.35 -14.32
C MET A 151 4.52 -0.63 -13.44
N GLY A 152 4.69 -1.39 -12.36
CA GLY A 152 3.61 -1.70 -11.44
C GLY A 152 2.97 -0.47 -10.80
N VAL A 153 3.81 0.44 -10.28
CA VAL A 153 3.35 1.69 -9.68
C VAL A 153 2.64 2.58 -10.69
N THR A 154 3.08 2.61 -11.95
CA THR A 154 2.46 3.44 -13.01
C THR A 154 1.15 2.84 -13.52
N LEU A 155 1.04 1.51 -13.58
CA LEU A 155 -0.19 0.83 -13.98
C LEU A 155 -1.30 0.92 -12.92
N SER A 156 -0.92 1.03 -11.65
CA SER A 156 -1.86 1.02 -10.53
C SER A 156 -2.89 2.18 -10.61
N PRO A 157 -2.50 3.45 -10.88
CA PRO A 157 -3.44 4.54 -11.13
C PRO A 157 -4.38 4.33 -12.31
N SER A 158 -3.92 3.67 -13.39
CA SER A 158 -4.77 3.38 -14.56
C SER A 158 -5.86 2.38 -14.23
N LEU A 159 -5.55 1.39 -13.38
CA LEU A 159 -6.51 0.37 -12.94
C LEU A 159 -7.45 0.87 -11.84
N GLY A 160 -7.03 1.86 -11.05
CA GLY A 160 -7.80 2.39 -9.92
C GLY A 160 -9.23 2.81 -10.29
N PRO A 161 -9.45 3.71 -11.25
CA PRO A 161 -10.79 4.13 -11.65
C PRO A 161 -11.62 2.99 -12.24
N LEU A 162 -11.00 2.08 -12.98
CA LEU A 162 -11.69 0.94 -13.58
C LEU A 162 -12.22 -0.02 -12.51
N VAL A 163 -11.36 -0.42 -11.56
CA VAL A 163 -11.74 -1.31 -10.46
C VAL A 163 -12.68 -0.59 -9.49
N GLY A 164 -12.43 0.68 -9.19
CA GLY A 164 -13.24 1.51 -8.30
C GLY A 164 -14.66 1.72 -8.84
N GLY A 165 -14.79 2.09 -10.12
CA GLY A 165 -16.08 2.27 -10.79
C GLY A 165 -16.89 0.98 -10.81
N PHE A 166 -16.28 -0.12 -11.26
CA PHE A 166 -16.95 -1.43 -11.26
C PHE A 166 -17.42 -1.84 -9.85
N THR A 167 -16.62 -1.57 -8.82
CA THR A 167 -16.98 -1.88 -7.42
C THR A 167 -18.18 -1.07 -6.93
N ILE A 168 -18.23 0.21 -7.31
CA ILE A 168 -19.34 1.10 -6.95
C ILE A 168 -20.62 0.64 -7.67
N ASP A 169 -20.53 0.35 -8.98
CA ASP A 169 -21.66 -0.06 -9.81
C ASP A 169 -22.24 -1.42 -9.37
N ALA A 170 -21.38 -2.37 -9.03
CA ALA A 170 -21.80 -3.72 -8.63
C ALA A 170 -22.29 -3.80 -7.18
N SER A 171 -21.94 -2.84 -6.32
CA SER A 171 -22.23 -2.93 -4.89
C SER A 171 -22.38 -1.57 -4.19
N SER A 172 -21.39 -1.14 -3.42
CA SER A 172 -21.43 0.08 -2.61
C SER A 172 -20.07 0.74 -2.63
N TRP A 173 -20.06 2.07 -2.60
CA TRP A 173 -18.83 2.86 -2.54
C TRP A 173 -17.95 2.50 -1.34
N ARG A 174 -18.51 1.97 -0.24
CA ARG A 174 -17.73 1.50 0.92
C ARG A 174 -16.82 0.31 0.59
N HIS A 175 -17.20 -0.52 -0.38
CA HIS A 175 -16.43 -1.71 -0.76
C HIS A 175 -15.12 -1.37 -1.47
N ILE A 176 -14.94 -0.15 -1.98
CA ILE A 176 -13.68 0.27 -2.61
C ILE A 176 -12.49 0.18 -1.63
N PHE A 177 -12.74 0.27 -0.32
CA PHE A 177 -11.71 0.15 0.71
C PHE A 177 -11.37 -1.30 1.05
N LEU A 178 -12.27 -2.23 0.73
CA LEU A 178 -12.12 -3.66 1.00
C LEU A 178 -11.57 -4.44 -0.20
N VAL A 179 -11.82 -3.99 -1.43
CA VAL A 179 -11.30 -4.61 -2.65
C VAL A 179 -9.77 -4.77 -2.68
N PRO A 180 -8.95 -3.84 -2.13
CA PRO A 180 -7.51 -4.04 -2.01
C PRO A 180 -7.11 -5.13 -0.99
N MET A 181 -7.99 -5.51 -0.05
CA MET A 181 -7.65 -6.36 1.10
C MET A 181 -7.18 -7.78 0.75
N PRO A 182 -7.78 -8.49 -0.22
CA PRO A 182 -7.25 -9.77 -0.66
C PRO A 182 -5.79 -9.68 -1.14
N LEU A 183 -5.43 -8.61 -1.86
CA LEU A 183 -4.05 -8.42 -2.32
C LEU A 183 -3.10 -8.09 -1.17
N VAL A 184 -3.54 -7.29 -0.20
CA VAL A 184 -2.79 -7.03 1.04
C VAL A 184 -2.59 -8.31 1.84
N ALA A 185 -3.59 -9.18 1.93
CA ALA A 185 -3.48 -10.45 2.65
C ALA A 185 -2.48 -11.41 1.98
N ILE A 186 -2.47 -11.47 0.64
CA ILE A 186 -1.47 -12.24 -0.13
C ILE A 186 -0.08 -11.66 0.12
N SER A 187 0.07 -10.34 0.00
CA SER A 187 1.31 -9.61 0.24
C SER A 187 1.84 -9.78 1.67
N PHE A 188 0.94 -9.87 2.65
CA PHE A 188 1.23 -10.17 4.05
C PHE A 188 1.73 -11.59 4.23
N ALA A 189 0.98 -12.58 3.71
CA ALA A 189 1.37 -13.99 3.76
C ALA A 189 2.75 -14.21 3.14
N MET A 190 3.05 -13.57 2.01
CA MET A 190 4.36 -13.66 1.36
C MET A 190 5.47 -12.97 2.18
N GLY A 191 5.20 -11.83 2.81
CA GLY A 191 6.21 -11.12 3.61
C GLY A 191 6.51 -11.75 4.97
N VAL A 192 5.62 -12.59 5.48
CA VAL A 192 5.77 -13.31 6.75
C VAL A 192 6.48 -14.66 6.58
N VAL A 193 6.87 -15.05 5.37
CA VAL A 193 7.70 -16.24 5.11
C VAL A 193 9.18 -15.81 5.10
#